data_AF-M4F4C2-F1
#
_entry.id   AF-M4F4C2-F1
#
_cell.length_a   1.000
_cell.length_b   1.000
_cell.length_c   1.000
_cell.angle_alpha   90.00
_cell.angle_beta   90.00
_cell.angle_gamma   90.00
#
_symmetry.space_group_name_H-M   'P 1'
#
loop_
_entity.id
_entity.type
_entity.pdbx_description
1 polymer ?
#
loop_
_entity_poly.entity_id
_entity_poly.type
_entity_poly.pdbx_seq_one_letter_code
_entity_poly.pdbx_strand_id
1 'polypeptide(L)'
;MEDDGGERSSFVVGLIENRAKEVGMAAFDLRSASLHLSQYIETSSSYQNTNTLLRFYDPCVIIVPPNKLAADGMVGVSELVDRCYSTVRKVVFARGCFDDTKGAVLIQNLAAEEPLALGLDTYYKQHYLSLAAAAATIKWIEAEKGVIVTNHSLTVCVFFHTVLSYLLR
;
A
#
# COMPACT_ATOMS: atom_id res chain seq x y z
N MET A 1 30.01 -10.59 19.01
CA MET A 1 29.61 -9.31 18.41
C MET A 1 28.12 -9.21 18.67
N GLU A 2 27.75 -8.55 19.76
CA GLU A 2 26.34 -8.28 20.07
C GLU A 2 25.91 -6.98 19.38
N ASP A 3 24.62 -6.96 19.04
CA ASP A 3 23.77 -5.83 18.70
C ASP A 3 23.72 -5.36 17.23
N ASP A 4 22.67 -5.81 16.54
CA ASP A 4 21.61 -4.88 16.11
C ASP A 4 20.27 -5.57 16.35
N GLY A 5 19.84 -5.55 17.61
CA GLY A 5 18.48 -5.90 18.04
C GLY A 5 17.46 -4.81 17.70
N GLY A 6 17.73 -3.96 16.70
CA GLY A 6 16.73 -3.07 16.14
C GLY A 6 15.53 -3.87 15.63
N GLU A 7 14.34 -3.52 16.09
CA GLU A 7 13.11 -4.09 15.56
C GLU A 7 13.08 -3.86 14.04
N ARG A 8 13.34 -4.91 13.27
CA ARG A 8 13.12 -4.86 11.82
C ARG A 8 11.68 -4.43 11.59
N SER A 9 11.48 -3.43 10.74
CA SER A 9 10.15 -2.96 10.41
C SER A 9 9.23 -4.11 10.01
N SER A 10 8.01 -4.06 10.52
CA SER A 10 6.94 -5.02 10.25
C SER A 10 6.04 -4.61 9.09
N PHE A 11 6.30 -3.46 8.48
CA PHE A 11 5.45 -2.93 7.42
C PHE A 11 5.75 -3.58 6.07
N VAL A 12 4.70 -4.10 5.44
CA VAL A 12 4.67 -4.48 4.03
C VAL A 12 3.80 -3.48 3.29
N VAL A 13 4.34 -2.84 2.27
CA VAL A 13 3.65 -1.77 1.52
C VAL A 13 3.38 -2.22 0.09
N GLY A 14 2.12 -2.15 -0.34
CA GLY A 14 1.74 -2.26 -1.74
C GLY A 14 1.53 -0.88 -2.36
N LEU A 15 2.02 -0.69 -3.59
CA LEU A 15 1.87 0.53 -4.36
C LEU A 15 1.35 0.24 -5.77
N ILE A 16 0.44 1.08 -6.24
CA ILE A 16 -0.04 1.07 -7.62
C ILE A 16 -0.31 2.49 -8.09
N GLU A 17 0.15 2.82 -9.29
CA GLU A 17 -0.15 4.09 -9.94
C GLU A 17 -1.05 3.91 -11.17
N ASN A 18 -1.78 4.97 -11.49
CA ASN A 18 -2.48 5.15 -12.76
C ASN A 18 -1.81 6.24 -13.64
N ARG A 19 -2.37 6.47 -14.82
CA ARG A 19 -1.86 7.45 -15.80
C ARG A 19 -2.00 8.91 -15.34
N ALA A 20 -2.91 9.19 -14.42
CA ALA A 20 -3.11 10.53 -13.86
C ALA A 20 -2.16 10.82 -12.68
N LYS A 21 -1.12 9.99 -12.48
CA LYS A 21 -0.23 10.02 -11.30
C LYS A 21 -0.97 9.87 -9.98
N GLU A 22 -2.15 9.29 -9.99
CA GLU A 22 -2.80 8.89 -8.76
C GLU A 22 -2.17 7.61 -8.26
N VAL A 23 -1.82 7.58 -6.98
CA VAL A 23 -1.16 6.47 -6.31
C VAL A 23 -2.10 5.92 -5.26
N GLY A 24 -2.35 4.61 -5.34
CA GLY A 24 -2.94 3.82 -4.27
C GLY A 24 -1.85 3.15 -3.45
N MET A 25 -1.98 3.22 -2.14
CA MET A 25 -1.07 2.63 -1.18
C MET A 25 -1.83 1.82 -0.14
N ALA A 26 -1.27 0.66 0.20
CA ALA A 26 -1.73 -0.20 1.28
C ALA A 26 -0.54 -0.59 2.15
N ALA A 27 -0.44 -0.04 3.36
CA ALA A 27 0.58 -0.38 4.34
C ALA A 27 0.01 -1.34 5.38
N PHE A 28 0.53 -2.56 5.43
CA PHE A 28 0.12 -3.58 6.36
C PHE A 28 1.18 -3.73 7.45
N ASP A 29 0.80 -3.53 8.71
CA ASP A 29 1.64 -3.84 9.86
C ASP A 29 1.42 -5.29 10.31
N LEU A 30 2.44 -6.14 10.10
CA LEU A 30 2.39 -7.55 10.50
C LEU A 30 2.33 -7.75 12.02
N ARG A 31 2.75 -6.76 12.83
CA ARG A 31 2.75 -6.87 14.30
C ARG A 31 1.39 -6.53 14.89
N SER A 32 0.79 -5.41 14.47
CA SER A 32 -0.49 -4.96 15.01
C SER A 32 -1.71 -5.50 14.27
N ALA A 33 -1.53 -6.20 13.14
CA ALA A 33 -2.62 -6.58 12.25
C ALA A 33 -3.48 -5.36 11.85
N SER A 34 -2.80 -4.28 11.47
CA SER A 34 -3.44 -3.07 10.95
C SER A 34 -3.13 -2.86 9.47
N LEU A 35 -4.12 -2.37 8.74
CA LEU A 35 -4.02 -2.05 7.33
C LEU A 35 -4.41 -0.60 7.10
N HIS A 36 -3.44 0.17 6.63
CA HIS A 36 -3.59 1.58 6.35
C HIS A 36 -3.71 1.80 4.84
N LEU A 37 -4.83 2.38 4.43
CA LEU A 37 -5.15 2.68 3.04
C LEU A 37 -4.99 4.16 2.77
N SER A 38 -4.36 4.50 1.65
CA SER A 38 -4.21 5.89 1.20
C SER A 38 -4.29 5.96 -0.30
N GLN A 39 -4.98 6.96 -0.82
CA GLN A 39 -5.00 7.28 -2.25
C GLN A 39 -4.87 8.79 -2.43
N TYR A 40 -3.96 9.20 -3.30
CA TYR A 40 -3.62 10.61 -3.50
C TYR A 40 -3.06 10.82 -4.91
N ILE A 41 -3.14 12.06 -5.39
CA ILE A 41 -2.55 12.46 -6.66
C ILE A 41 -1.12 12.95 -6.40
N GLU A 42 -0.16 12.42 -7.15
CA GLU A 42 1.18 12.97 -7.20
C GLU A 42 1.24 14.20 -8.10
N THR A 43 1.49 15.34 -7.48
CA THR A 43 1.62 16.64 -8.15
C THR A 43 3.06 16.90 -8.60
N SER A 44 4.03 16.17 -8.05
CA SER A 44 5.45 16.31 -8.36
C SER A 44 5.97 15.16 -9.23
N SER A 45 6.99 15.43 -10.05
CA SER A 45 7.76 14.37 -10.75
C SER A 45 8.68 13.58 -9.83
N SER A 46 8.99 14.10 -8.63
CA SER A 46 9.86 13.43 -7.64
C SER A 46 9.12 12.49 -6.69
N TYR A 47 7.79 12.36 -6.83
CA TYR A 47 6.94 11.50 -6.00
C TYR A 47 7.12 11.74 -4.49
N GLN A 48 7.00 13.01 -4.06
CA GLN A 48 7.28 13.40 -2.68
C GLN A 48 6.26 12.84 -1.68
N ASN A 49 4.98 12.76 -2.06
CA ASN A 49 3.94 12.24 -1.17
C ASN A 49 4.17 10.76 -0.90
N THR A 50 4.45 9.99 -1.97
CA THR A 50 4.80 8.57 -1.83
C THR A 50 6.08 8.38 -1.04
N ASN A 51 7.11 9.19 -1.28
CA ASN A 51 8.37 9.09 -0.55
C ASN A 51 8.20 9.38 0.95
N THR A 52 7.43 10.40 1.34
CA THR A 52 7.21 10.69 2.76
C THR A 52 6.44 9.58 3.45
N LEU A 53 5.41 9.01 2.81
CA LEU A 53 4.69 7.87 3.39
C LEU A 53 5.60 6.65 3.53
N LEU A 54 6.41 6.34 2.52
CA LEU A 54 7.37 5.23 2.63
C LEU A 54 8.37 5.45 3.77
N ARG A 55 8.84 6.68 4.01
CA ARG A 55 9.68 7.00 5.18
C ARG A 55 8.94 6.84 6.51
N PHE A 56 7.67 7.26 6.54
CA PHE A 56 6.84 7.15 7.74
C PHE A 56 6.61 5.69 8.14
N TYR A 57 6.31 4.83 7.17
CA TYR A 57 6.07 3.40 7.40
C TYR A 57 7.35 2.56 7.49
N ASP A 58 8.47 3.08 6.98
CA ASP A 58 9.77 2.39 6.94
C ASP A 58 9.65 0.91 6.51
N PRO A 59 9.08 0.58 5.34
CA PRO A 59 8.68 -0.79 5.04
C PRO A 59 9.86 -1.75 4.87
N CYS A 60 9.69 -2.99 5.32
CA CYS A 60 10.66 -4.06 5.04
C CYS A 60 10.47 -4.69 3.64
N VAL A 61 9.28 -4.51 3.05
CA VAL A 61 8.94 -5.00 1.70
C VAL A 61 8.07 -3.99 0.99
N ILE A 62 8.38 -3.72 -0.28
CA ILE A 62 7.56 -2.89 -1.17
C ILE A 62 7.11 -3.70 -2.38
N ILE A 63 5.80 -3.84 -2.56
CA ILE A 63 5.17 -4.61 -3.63
C ILE A 63 4.66 -3.64 -4.70
N VAL A 64 5.05 -3.85 -5.95
CA VAL A 64 4.65 -3.03 -7.10
C VAL A 64 4.17 -3.89 -8.26
N PRO A 65 3.31 -3.38 -9.17
CA PRO A 65 3.00 -4.05 -10.41
C PRO A 65 4.24 -4.11 -11.34
N PRO A 66 4.24 -4.96 -12.39
CA PRO A 66 5.35 -5.03 -13.31
C PRO A 66 5.42 -3.76 -14.13
N ASN A 67 6.65 -3.26 -14.32
CA ASN A 67 6.95 -2.20 -15.28
C ASN A 67 6.73 -2.77 -16.67
N LYS A 68 5.52 -2.67 -17.21
CA LYS A 68 5.43 -2.62 -18.67
C LYS A 68 6.15 -1.33 -19.03
N LEU A 69 7.24 -1.43 -19.79
CA LEU A 69 7.91 -0.29 -20.43
C LEU A 69 6.84 0.50 -21.17
N ALA A 70 6.19 1.41 -20.46
CA ALA A 70 5.15 2.24 -21.02
C ALA A 70 5.93 3.27 -21.81
N ALA A 71 5.71 3.28 -23.13
CA ALA A 71 6.20 4.35 -23.99
C ALA A 71 5.82 5.77 -23.47
N ASP A 72 4.89 5.85 -22.51
CA ASP A 72 4.34 7.06 -21.87
C ASP A 72 4.70 7.25 -20.37
N GLY A 73 5.69 6.56 -19.79
CA GLY A 73 6.21 6.95 -18.46
C GLY A 73 5.40 6.53 -17.21
N MET A 74 4.58 5.47 -17.29
CA MET A 74 3.91 4.83 -16.12
C MET A 74 4.87 3.97 -15.28
N VAL A 75 5.98 4.54 -14.82
CA VAL A 75 7.01 3.81 -14.05
C VAL A 75 7.38 4.50 -12.75
N GLY A 76 6.71 5.60 -12.38
CA GLY A 76 7.28 6.55 -11.44
C GLY A 76 7.36 6.03 -10.01
N VAL A 77 6.33 5.35 -9.49
CA VAL A 77 6.45 4.69 -8.16
C VAL A 77 7.48 3.57 -8.15
N SER A 78 7.60 2.82 -9.25
CA SER A 78 8.54 1.69 -9.33
C SER A 78 9.99 2.18 -9.42
N GLU A 79 10.23 3.23 -10.20
CA GLU A 79 11.51 3.92 -10.34
C GLU A 79 11.90 4.66 -9.04
N LEU A 80 10.93 5.29 -8.36
CA LEU A 80 11.15 5.85 -7.03
C LEU A 80 11.70 4.78 -6.08
N VAL A 81 11.08 3.59 -6.05
CA VAL A 81 11.53 2.48 -5.20
C VAL A 81 12.94 2.03 -5.60
N ASP A 82 13.22 1.86 -6.89
CA ASP A 82 14.56 1.46 -7.37
C ASP A 82 15.64 2.49 -6.98
N ARG A 83 15.32 3.78 -7.07
CA ARG A 83 16.25 4.89 -6.81
C ARG A 83 16.47 5.16 -5.33
N CYS A 84 15.41 5.13 -4.53
CA CYS A 84 15.41 5.63 -3.15
C CYS A 84 15.35 4.54 -2.08
N TYR A 85 14.94 3.31 -2.44
CA TYR A 85 14.71 2.20 -1.50
C TYR A 85 15.44 0.93 -1.96
N SER A 86 16.65 1.07 -2.51
CA SER A 86 17.45 -0.04 -3.05
C SER A 86 17.84 -1.10 -2.02
N THR A 87 17.82 -0.75 -0.72
CA THR A 87 18.07 -1.67 0.39
C THR A 87 16.81 -2.39 0.88
N VAL A 88 15.61 -1.91 0.51
CA VAL A 88 14.33 -2.53 0.85
C VAL A 88 13.99 -3.59 -0.19
N ARG A 89 13.43 -4.72 0.24
CA ARG A 89 13.01 -5.79 -0.68
C ARG A 89 11.87 -5.30 -1.56
N LYS A 90 12.16 -4.99 -2.82
CA LYS A 90 11.17 -4.76 -3.87
C LYS A 90 10.64 -6.09 -4.40
N VAL A 91 9.32 -6.23 -4.46
CA VAL A 91 8.62 -7.37 -5.04
C VAL A 91 7.79 -6.89 -6.23
N VAL A 92 8.02 -7.49 -7.39
CA VAL A 92 7.17 -7.26 -8.56
C VAL A 92 6.09 -8.33 -8.59
N PHE A 93 4.84 -7.93 -8.46
CA PHE A 93 3.69 -8.85 -8.46
C PHE A 93 2.81 -8.63 -9.68
N ALA A 94 2.20 -9.69 -10.21
CA ALA A 94 1.45 -9.60 -11.47
C ALA A 94 0.33 -8.54 -11.37
N ARG A 95 0.16 -7.70 -12.40
CA ARG A 95 -0.84 -6.62 -12.40
C ARG A 95 -2.26 -7.11 -12.09
N GLY A 96 -2.62 -8.33 -12.51
CA GLY A 96 -3.92 -8.94 -12.19
C GLY A 96 -4.12 -9.31 -10.71
N CYS A 97 -3.10 -9.19 -9.86
CA CYS A 97 -3.24 -9.28 -8.41
C CYS A 97 -3.63 -7.93 -7.78
N PHE A 98 -3.46 -6.83 -8.50
CA PHE A 98 -3.92 -5.51 -8.11
C PHE A 98 -5.33 -5.31 -8.64
N ASP A 99 -6.30 -5.87 -7.93
CA ASP A 99 -7.70 -5.93 -8.31
C ASP A 99 -8.52 -5.22 -7.24
N ASP A 100 -9.07 -4.07 -7.59
CA ASP A 100 -9.85 -3.20 -6.69
C ASP A 100 -11.16 -3.85 -6.25
N THR A 101 -11.77 -4.66 -7.12
CA THR A 101 -13.00 -5.39 -6.78
C THR A 101 -12.71 -6.45 -5.73
N LYS A 102 -11.63 -7.23 -5.91
CA LYS A 102 -11.18 -8.18 -4.88
C LYS A 102 -10.75 -7.46 -3.61
N GLY A 103 -10.06 -6.32 -3.75
CA GLY A 103 -9.65 -5.48 -2.62
C GLY A 103 -10.85 -5.02 -1.79
N ALA A 104 -11.90 -4.51 -2.42
CA ALA A 104 -13.12 -4.09 -1.74
C ALA A 104 -13.75 -5.24 -0.93
N VAL A 105 -13.91 -6.41 -1.55
CA VAL A 105 -14.45 -7.61 -0.87
C VAL A 105 -13.56 -8.07 0.28
N LEU A 106 -12.23 -8.06 0.09
CA LEU A 106 -11.27 -8.40 1.15
C LEU A 106 -11.41 -7.48 2.35
N ILE A 107 -11.46 -6.16 2.13
CA ILE A 107 -11.61 -5.19 3.22
C ILE A 107 -12.92 -5.39 3.97
N GLN A 108 -14.04 -5.65 3.27
CA GLN A 108 -15.34 -5.92 3.90
C GLN A 108 -15.27 -7.15 4.83
N ASN A 109 -14.59 -8.20 4.41
CA ASN A 109 -14.53 -9.45 5.15
C ASN A 109 -13.51 -9.42 6.30
N LEU A 110 -12.39 -8.74 6.12
CA LEU A 110 -11.27 -8.76 7.07
C LEU A 110 -11.37 -7.69 8.16
N ALA A 111 -12.09 -6.58 7.90
CA ALA A 111 -12.22 -5.51 8.87
C ALA A 111 -12.93 -5.96 10.15
N ALA A 112 -12.27 -5.74 11.31
CA ALA A 112 -12.78 -6.10 12.63
C ALA A 112 -14.02 -5.29 13.04
N GLU A 113 -14.09 -4.05 12.58
CA GLU A 113 -15.26 -3.18 12.72
C GLU A 113 -15.70 -2.74 11.32
N GLU A 114 -17.00 -2.55 11.11
CA GLU A 114 -17.46 -1.81 9.93
C GLU A 114 -16.76 -0.46 9.96
N PRO A 115 -15.94 -0.10 8.96
CA PRO A 115 -15.13 1.08 9.10
C PRO A 115 -16.07 2.30 9.11
N LEU A 116 -16.25 2.90 10.29
CA LEU A 116 -17.28 3.90 10.62
C LEU A 116 -17.23 5.15 9.73
N ALA A 117 -16.13 5.36 8.99
CA ALA A 117 -15.95 6.43 8.01
C ALA A 117 -16.49 6.10 6.60
N LEU A 118 -17.03 4.91 6.36
CA LEU A 118 -17.37 4.40 5.04
C LEU A 118 -18.87 4.50 4.75
N GLY A 119 -19.26 5.55 4.03
CA GLY A 119 -20.33 5.38 3.03
C GLY A 119 -19.82 4.43 1.96
N LEU A 120 -19.91 3.11 2.23
CA LEU A 120 -19.27 2.00 1.51
C LEU A 120 -19.26 2.20 -0.01
N ASP A 121 -20.43 2.47 -0.61
CA ASP A 121 -20.57 2.59 -2.07
C ASP A 121 -19.82 3.76 -2.71
N THR A 122 -19.71 4.89 -2.00
CA THR A 122 -19.02 6.09 -2.53
C THR A 122 -17.51 5.96 -2.33
N TYR A 123 -17.09 5.36 -1.21
CA TYR A 123 -15.68 5.16 -0.90
C TYR A 123 -14.99 4.17 -1.85
N TYR A 124 -15.61 3.02 -2.13
CA TYR A 124 -15.02 2.02 -3.03
C TYR A 124 -14.74 2.57 -4.43
N LYS A 125 -15.59 3.48 -4.91
CA LYS A 125 -15.41 4.15 -6.21
C LYS A 125 -14.29 5.18 -6.19
N GLN A 126 -14.09 5.88 -5.08
CA GLN A 126 -13.09 6.94 -4.96
C GLN A 126 -11.70 6.42 -4.58
N HIS A 127 -11.60 5.22 -3.98
CA HIS A 127 -10.35 4.67 -3.45
C HIS A 127 -9.93 3.33 -4.10
N TYR A 128 -10.33 3.10 -5.35
CA TYR A 128 -10.09 1.85 -6.07
C TYR A 128 -8.59 1.46 -6.16
N LEU A 129 -7.65 2.41 -6.25
CA LEU A 129 -6.23 2.09 -6.31
C LEU A 129 -5.69 1.58 -4.97
N SER A 130 -6.09 2.18 -3.83
CA SER A 130 -5.64 1.69 -2.52
C SER A 130 -6.22 0.30 -2.20
N LEU A 131 -7.42 0.01 -2.69
CA LEU A 131 -8.04 -1.31 -2.60
C LEU A 131 -7.32 -2.34 -3.48
N ALA A 132 -6.96 -1.96 -4.71
CA ALA A 132 -6.14 -2.79 -5.58
C ALA A 132 -4.76 -3.08 -4.95
N ALA A 133 -4.14 -2.09 -4.32
CA ALA A 133 -2.90 -2.27 -3.56
C ALA A 133 -3.11 -3.24 -2.39
N ALA A 134 -4.19 -3.11 -1.63
CA ALA A 134 -4.52 -4.00 -0.51
C ALA A 134 -4.66 -5.47 -0.95
N ALA A 135 -5.36 -5.71 -2.06
CA ALA A 135 -5.52 -7.05 -2.62
C ALA A 135 -4.16 -7.71 -2.93
N ALA A 136 -3.25 -6.96 -3.56
CA ALA A 136 -1.92 -7.44 -3.88
C ALA A 136 -1.07 -7.68 -2.62
N THR A 137 -1.11 -6.75 -1.66
CA THR A 137 -0.36 -6.81 -0.40
C THR A 137 -0.74 -8.03 0.42
N ILE A 138 -2.04 -8.21 0.69
CA ILE A 138 -2.54 -9.33 1.51
C ILE A 138 -2.22 -10.66 0.83
N LYS A 139 -2.49 -10.76 -0.47
CA LYS A 139 -2.21 -11.99 -1.24
C LYS A 139 -0.74 -12.38 -1.20
N TRP A 140 0.18 -11.40 -1.26
CA TRP A 140 1.61 -11.69 -1.15
C TRP A 140 2.00 -12.10 0.27
N ILE A 141 1.46 -11.43 1.30
CA ILE A 141 1.69 -11.79 2.70
C ILE A 141 1.27 -13.23 2.96
N GLU A 142 0.07 -13.62 2.52
CA GLU A 142 -0.45 -14.98 2.66
C GLU A 142 0.43 -16.00 1.96
N ALA A 143 0.85 -15.71 0.73
CA ALA A 143 1.65 -16.64 -0.08
C ALA A 143 3.10 -16.78 0.41
N GLU A 144 3.76 -15.68 0.79
CA GLU A 144 5.21 -15.66 1.08
C GLU A 144 5.51 -15.79 2.59
N LYS A 145 4.70 -15.15 3.44
CA LYS A 145 4.94 -15.14 4.90
C LYS A 145 4.20 -16.27 5.63
N GLY A 146 3.29 -16.98 4.95
CA GLY A 146 2.46 -18.01 5.57
C GLY A 146 1.50 -17.46 6.63
N VAL A 147 1.20 -16.16 6.58
CA VAL A 147 0.29 -15.48 7.51
C VAL A 147 -1.10 -15.49 6.91
N ILE A 148 -2.08 -16.07 7.61
CA ILE A 148 -3.48 -16.05 7.19
C ILE A 148 -4.18 -14.91 7.92
N VAL A 149 -4.76 -13.96 7.17
CA VAL A 149 -5.57 -12.90 7.76
C VAL A 149 -7.00 -13.40 7.84
N THR A 150 -7.51 -13.58 9.06
CA THR A 150 -8.86 -14.11 9.28
C THR A 150 -9.92 -13.02 9.17
N ASN A 151 -11.18 -13.42 8.94
CA ASN A 151 -12.29 -12.48 8.91
C ASN A 151 -12.40 -11.72 10.24
N HIS A 152 -12.73 -10.44 10.16
CA HIS A 152 -12.93 -9.55 11.30
C HIS A 152 -11.73 -9.45 12.26
N SER A 153 -10.50 -9.66 11.77
CA SER A 153 -9.29 -9.57 12.61
C SER A 153 -8.40 -8.38 12.29
N LEU A 154 -8.73 -7.60 11.26
CA LEU A 154 -7.88 -6.52 10.77
C LEU A 154 -8.43 -5.15 11.16
N THR A 155 -7.62 -4.32 11.80
CA THR A 155 -7.94 -2.91 11.96
C THR A 155 -7.66 -2.20 10.64
N VAL A 156 -8.70 -1.66 10.00
CA VAL A 156 -8.56 -0.94 8.73
C VAL A 156 -8.68 0.56 8.97
N CYS A 157 -7.62 1.30 8.64
CA CYS A 157 -7.57 2.76 8.74
C CYS A 157 -7.45 3.39 7.36
N VAL A 158 -8.33 4.35 7.07
CA VAL A 158 -8.29 5.12 5.83
C VAL A 158 -7.70 6.48 6.12
N PHE A 159 -6.58 6.80 5.47
CA PHE A 159 -5.96 8.12 5.57
C PHE A 159 -6.40 8.97 4.38
N PHE A 160 -7.26 9.95 4.68
CA PHE A 160 -7.65 10.97 3.71
C PHE A 160 -6.55 12.01 3.52
N HIS A 161 -6.60 12.71 2.39
CA HIS A 161 -5.66 13.75 1.97
C HIS A 161 -5.37 14.80 3.07
N THR A 162 -6.36 15.08 3.93
CA THR A 162 -6.22 16.01 5.06
C THR A 162 -5.28 15.50 6.16
N VAL A 163 -5.26 14.20 6.44
CA VAL A 163 -4.35 13.61 7.45
C VAL A 163 -2.94 13.46 6.87
N LEU A 164 -2.84 13.13 5.58
CA LEU A 164 -1.56 13.17 4.86
C LEU A 164 -0.91 14.55 4.97
N SER A 165 -1.68 15.64 4.85
CA SER A 165 -1.13 17.00 4.90
C SER A 165 -0.61 17.42 6.28
N TYR A 166 -1.02 16.74 7.37
CA TYR A 166 -0.42 16.91 8.70
C TYR A 166 0.85 16.07 8.89
N LEU A 167 0.95 14.91 8.25
CA LEU A 167 2.17 14.08 8.25
C LEU A 167 3.25 14.58 7.28
N LEU A 168 2.87 15.44 6.31
CA LEU A 168 3.74 15.99 5.26
C LEU A 168 4.30 17.39 5.58
N ARG A 169 4.05 17.93 6.79
CA ARG A 169 4.67 19.18 7.30
C ARG A 169 5.74 18.86 8.34
#